data_AF-A0A7S2UV45-F1
#
_entry.id   AF-A0A7S2UV45-F1
#
_cell.length_a   1.000
_cell.length_b   1.000
_cell.length_c   1.000
_cell.angle_alpha   90.00
_cell.angle_beta   90.00
_cell.angle_gamma   90.00
#
_symmetry.space_group_name_H-M   'P 1'
#
loop_
_entity.id
_entity.type
_entity.pdbx_description
1 polymer ?
#
loop_
_entity_poly.entity_id
_entity_poly.type
_entity_poly.pdbx_seq_one_letter_code
_entity_poly.pdbx_strand_id
1 'polypeptide(L)'
;TRSGGEAVERCQGTRLAATYVNFYIANGGLVVPGFNDANDSVAVKVLQGLFPGREVVQVPAREVLLGGGNIHCITKQQPAVPNLDVSVPATVSSLPTNGSSFKDARP
;
A
#
# COMPACT_ATOMS: atom_id res chain seq x y z
N THR A 1 -22.61 19.86 4.83
CA THR A 1 -21.74 18.83 5.44
C THR A 1 -22.48 17.51 5.37
N ARG A 2 -21.94 16.49 4.68
CA ARG A 2 -22.65 15.21 4.57
C ARG A 2 -22.49 14.47 5.90
N SER A 3 -23.50 14.61 6.75
CA SER A 3 -23.73 13.76 7.91
C SER A 3 -24.03 12.34 7.43
N GLY A 4 -23.33 11.34 7.96
CA GLY A 4 -23.70 9.94 7.79
C GLY A 4 -22.51 9.07 7.44
N GLY A 5 -21.99 8.34 8.43
CA GLY A 5 -21.17 7.15 8.21
C GLY A 5 -21.98 5.97 7.69
N GLU A 6 -22.93 6.24 6.78
CA GLU A 6 -23.81 5.25 6.20
C GLU A 6 -23.16 4.76 4.91
N ALA A 7 -23.03 3.44 4.77
CA ALA A 7 -22.48 2.84 3.57
C ALA A 7 -23.39 3.19 2.38
N VAL A 8 -22.87 3.97 1.43
CA VAL A 8 -23.60 4.31 0.21
C VAL A 8 -23.62 3.09 -0.70
N GLU A 9 -24.80 2.59 -1.01
CA GLU A 9 -24.99 1.47 -1.93
C GLU A 9 -24.45 1.82 -3.32
N ARG A 10 -23.74 0.86 -3.93
CA ARG A 10 -23.22 0.99 -5.30
C ARG A 10 -24.19 0.37 -6.29
N CYS A 11 -25.01 1.22 -6.91
CA CYS A 11 -25.88 0.80 -8.01
C CYS A 11 -25.06 0.45 -9.26
N GLN A 12 -25.54 -0.51 -10.05
CA GLN A 12 -24.96 -0.79 -11.37
C GLN A 12 -24.94 0.49 -12.23
N GLY A 13 -23.88 0.69 -13.02
CA GLY A 13 -23.68 1.90 -13.81
C GLY A 13 -23.05 3.07 -13.05
N THR A 14 -22.85 2.97 -11.73
CA THR A 14 -22.12 3.99 -10.96
C THR A 14 -20.67 4.10 -11.46
N ARG A 15 -20.24 5.34 -11.74
CA ARG A 15 -18.85 5.61 -12.14
C ARG A 15 -17.90 5.26 -11.00
N LEU A 16 -16.92 4.41 -11.28
CA LEU A 16 -15.85 4.09 -10.36
C LEU A 16 -14.66 5.04 -10.56
N ALA A 17 -13.94 5.34 -9.48
CA ALA A 17 -12.74 6.18 -9.49
C ALA A 17 -11.48 5.39 -9.93
N ALA A 18 -11.58 4.66 -11.06
CA ALA A 18 -10.47 3.88 -11.60
C ALA A 18 -9.31 4.81 -11.97
N THR A 19 -8.14 4.60 -11.37
CA THR A 19 -6.92 5.34 -11.71
C THR A 19 -5.70 4.45 -11.61
N TYR A 20 -4.84 4.53 -12.62
CA TYR A 20 -3.54 3.86 -12.65
C TYR A 20 -2.52 4.52 -11.73
N VAL A 21 -2.76 5.75 -11.28
CA VAL A 21 -1.87 6.50 -10.38
C VAL A 21 -1.91 5.96 -8.95
N ASN A 22 -2.95 5.22 -8.58
CA ASN A 22 -3.10 4.65 -7.24
C ASN A 22 -2.35 3.30 -7.11
N PHE A 23 -1.10 3.28 -7.58
CA PHE A 23 -0.18 2.16 -7.50
C PHE A 23 0.68 2.22 -6.22
N TYR A 24 1.28 1.09 -5.85
CA TYR A 24 2.21 1.01 -4.73
C TYR A 24 3.65 0.85 -5.22
N ILE A 25 4.59 1.54 -4.58
CA ILE A 25 6.03 1.45 -4.87
C ILE A 25 6.66 0.55 -3.80
N ALA A 26 7.12 -0.63 -4.22
CA ALA A 26 7.91 -1.54 -3.42
C ALA A 26 9.41 -1.30 -3.62
N ASN A 27 10.25 -1.94 -2.80
CA ASN A 27 11.70 -1.77 -2.84
C ASN A 27 12.32 -2.05 -4.21
N GLY A 28 11.85 -3.09 -4.92
CA GLY A 28 12.34 -3.48 -6.24
C GLY A 28 11.33 -3.34 -7.38
N GLY A 29 10.14 -2.82 -7.11
CA GLY A 29 9.04 -2.92 -8.07
C GLY A 29 7.88 -1.98 -7.81
N LEU A 30 6.92 -1.99 -8.72
CA LEU A 30 5.65 -1.28 -8.63
C LEU A 30 4.52 -2.31 -8.70
N VAL A 31 3.51 -2.14 -7.85
CA VAL A 31 2.25 -2.91 -7.91
C VAL A 31 1.18 -1.99 -8.48
N VAL A 32 0.77 -2.26 -9.71
CA VAL A 32 -0.09 -1.39 -10.52
C VAL A 32 -1.48 -2.02 -10.66
N PRO A 33 -2.56 -1.25 -10.55
CA PRO A 33 -3.90 -1.80 -10.75
C PRO A 33 -4.15 -2.17 -12.22
N GLY A 34 -4.80 -3.31 -12.42
CA GLY A 34 -5.38 -3.73 -13.69
C GLY A 34 -6.89 -3.64 -13.67
N PHE A 35 -7.47 -3.02 -14.70
CA PHE A 35 -8.92 -2.86 -14.85
C PHE A 35 -9.52 -3.71 -15.96
N ASN A 36 -8.68 -4.50 -16.64
CA ASN A 36 -9.02 -5.30 -17.80
C ASN A 36 -9.53 -4.42 -18.96
N ASP A 37 -8.87 -3.27 -19.15
CA ASP A 37 -9.15 -2.29 -20.19
C ASP A 37 -7.92 -2.05 -21.09
N ALA A 38 -8.11 -1.53 -22.30
CA ALA A 38 -7.03 -1.39 -23.27
C ALA A 38 -5.85 -0.54 -22.78
N ASN A 39 -6.09 0.38 -21.84
CA ASN A 39 -5.07 1.26 -21.27
C ASN A 39 -4.18 0.57 -20.24
N ASP A 40 -4.50 -0.66 -19.81
CA ASP A 40 -3.67 -1.44 -18.87
C ASP A 40 -2.24 -1.56 -19.44
N SER A 41 -2.16 -1.92 -20.72
CA SER A 41 -0.89 -2.05 -21.44
C SER A 41 -0.13 -0.73 -21.58
N VAL A 42 -0.84 0.38 -21.71
CA VAL A 42 -0.26 1.73 -21.81
C VAL A 42 0.29 2.16 -20.46
N ALA A 43 -0.47 1.95 -19.39
CA ALA A 43 -0.07 2.27 -18.02
C ALA A 43 1.21 1.52 -17.62
N VAL A 44 1.27 0.22 -17.89
CA VAL A 44 2.47 -0.59 -17.63
C VAL A 44 3.68 -0.05 -18.40
N LYS A 45 3.54 0.22 -19.71
CA LYS A 45 4.64 0.76 -20.52
C LYS A 45 5.15 2.10 -20.02
N VAL A 46 4.24 3.01 -19.67
CA VAL A 46 4.60 4.34 -19.13
C VAL A 46 5.32 4.20 -17.80
N LEU A 47 4.78 3.40 -16.87
CA LEU A 47 5.39 3.22 -15.54
C LEU A 47 6.74 2.50 -15.64
N GLN A 48 6.88 1.54 -16.54
CA GLN A 48 8.15 0.86 -16.77
C GLN A 48 9.23 1.81 -17.30
N GLY A 49 8.85 2.77 -18.15
CA GLY A 49 9.75 3.82 -18.64
C GLY A 49 10.13 4.86 -17.58
N LEU A 50 9.21 5.17 -16.66
CA LEU A 50 9.45 6.13 -15.58
C LEU A 50 10.33 5.56 -14.45
N PHE A 51 10.28 4.26 -14.20
CA PHE A 51 11.04 3.59 -13.14
C PHE A 51 12.01 2.55 -13.73
N PRO A 52 13.06 3.00 -14.44
CA PRO A 52 14.05 2.09 -15.00
C PRO A 52 14.72 1.29 -13.87
N GLY A 53 14.73 -0.04 -13.99
CA GLY A 53 15.29 -0.95 -12.98
C GLY A 53 14.30 -1.44 -11.91
N ARG A 54 13.03 -1.07 -11.98
CA ARG A 54 11.96 -1.64 -11.14
C ARG A 54 11.04 -2.53 -11.97
N GLU A 55 10.63 -3.65 -11.40
CA GLU A 55 9.64 -4.54 -12.03
C GLU A 55 8.22 -3.96 -11.87
N VAL A 56 7.49 -3.82 -12.96
CA VAL A 56 6.08 -3.39 -12.91
C VAL A 56 5.18 -4.62 -12.92
N VAL A 57 4.52 -4.89 -11.79
CA VAL A 57 3.60 -6.02 -11.60
C VAL A 57 2.16 -5.51 -11.60
N GLN A 58 1.34 -6.02 -12.52
CA GLN A 58 -0.07 -5.65 -12.61
C GLN A 58 -0.96 -6.62 -11.82
N VAL A 59 -1.92 -6.10 -11.05
CA VAL A 59 -2.84 -6.88 -10.22
C VAL A 59 -4.29 -6.50 -10.50
N PRO A 60 -5.22 -7.46 -10.69
CA PRO A 60 -6.63 -7.17 -10.84
C PRO A 60 -7.17 -6.37 -9.65
N ALA A 61 -7.67 -5.15 -9.90
CA ALA A 61 -8.01 -4.19 -8.85
C ALA A 61 -9.51 -3.85 -8.76
N ARG A 62 -10.35 -4.50 -9.59
CA ARG A 62 -11.78 -4.18 -9.71
C ARG A 62 -12.52 -4.29 -8.37
N GLU A 63 -12.23 -5.32 -7.58
CA GLU A 63 -12.90 -5.54 -6.29
C GLU A 63 -12.51 -4.48 -5.24
N VAL A 64 -11.24 -4.06 -5.23
CA VAL A 64 -10.79 -2.95 -4.37
C VAL A 64 -11.45 -1.64 -4.79
N LEU A 65 -11.63 -1.45 -6.09
CA LEU A 65 -12.30 -0.30 -6.67
C LEU A 65 -13.77 -0.22 -6.30
N LEU A 66 -14.45 -1.37 -6.21
CA LEU A 66 -15.80 -1.48 -5.68
C LEU A 66 -15.89 -1.18 -4.18
N GLY A 67 -14.76 -1.14 -3.46
CA GLY A 67 -14.67 -0.61 -2.10
C GLY A 67 -14.54 0.92 -2.05
N GLY A 68 -14.12 1.56 -3.13
CA GLY A 68 -13.95 3.02 -3.24
C GLY A 68 -12.50 3.52 -3.15
N GLY A 69 -11.53 2.61 -3.17
CA GLY A 69 -10.10 2.93 -3.22
C GLY A 69 -9.38 2.03 -4.22
N ASN A 70 -8.06 2.02 -4.16
CA ASN A 70 -7.25 1.10 -4.96
C ASN A 70 -5.97 0.72 -4.18
N ILE A 71 -4.99 0.09 -4.82
CA ILE A 71 -3.81 -0.54 -4.17
C ILE A 71 -3.05 0.42 -3.24
N HIS A 72 -2.85 1.68 -3.61
CA HIS A 72 -2.19 2.65 -2.73
C HIS A 72 -2.99 2.93 -1.45
N CYS A 73 -4.32 2.95 -1.53
CA CYS A 73 -5.18 3.26 -0.39
C CYS A 73 -5.13 2.18 0.71
N ILE A 74 -4.87 0.93 0.34
CA ILE A 74 -4.87 -0.24 1.25
C ILE A 74 -3.46 -0.63 1.72
N THR A 75 -2.44 0.13 1.34
CA THR A 75 -1.05 -0.14 1.68
C THR A 75 -0.46 0.99 2.54
N LYS A 76 0.50 0.63 3.39
CA LYS A 76 1.35 1.57 4.13
C LYS A 76 2.78 1.07 4.06
N GLN A 77 3.70 1.88 3.52
CA GLN A 77 5.11 1.52 3.58
C GLN A 77 5.67 1.73 4.98
N GLN A 78 6.42 0.75 5.47
CA GLN A 78 7.31 0.90 6.61
C GLN A 78 8.75 0.95 6.07
N PRO A 79 9.43 2.11 6.13
CA PRO A 79 10.83 2.20 5.73
C PRO A 79 11.68 1.26 6.57
N ALA A 80 12.67 0.63 5.95
CA ALA A 80 13.72 -0.05 6.69
C ALA A 80 14.47 0.96 7.56
N VAL A 81 14.88 0.55 8.75
CA VAL A 81 15.85 1.33 9.52
C VAL A 81 17.12 1.45 8.66
N PRO A 82 17.63 2.68 8.42
CA PRO A 82 18.91 2.80 7.76
C PRO A 82 19.95 2.04 8.57
N ASN A 83 20.77 1.21 7.93
CA ASN A 83 21.98 0.68 8.56
C ASN A 83 22.95 1.85 8.74
N LEU A 84 22.70 2.67 9.76
CA LEU A 84 23.72 3.52 10.32
C LEU A 84 24.60 2.58 11.14
N ASP A 85 25.88 2.47 10.77
CA ASP A 85 26.93 2.02 11.70
C ASP A 85 27.02 3.05 12.84
N VAL A 86 25.99 3.12 13.68
CA VAL A 86 26.11 3.71 14.99
C VAL A 86 26.81 2.64 15.80
N SER A 87 28.12 2.80 15.99
CA SER A 87 28.80 2.19 17.12
C SER A 87 28.08 2.65 18.38
N VAL A 88 27.11 1.86 18.84
CA VAL A 88 26.43 2.08 20.11
C VAL A 88 27.54 1.99 21.16
N PRO A 89 27.88 3.05 21.90
CA PRO A 89 28.79 2.90 23.02
C PRO A 89 28.15 1.88 23.97
N ALA A 90 28.93 0.90 24.43
CA ALA A 90 28.51 -0.30 25.17
C ALA A 90 27.68 -0.04 26.46
N THR A 91 27.40 1.21 26.79
CA THR A 91 26.74 1.68 28.01
C THR A 91 25.20 1.61 27.96
N VAL A 92 24.56 1.41 26.80
CA VAL A 92 23.07 1.32 26.70
C VAL A 92 22.55 -0.13 26.76
N SER A 93 23.43 -1.13 26.72
CA SER A 93 23.01 -2.55 26.80
C SER A 93 22.46 -2.98 28.17
N SER A 94 22.46 -2.12 29.19
CA SER A 94 22.06 -2.46 30.56
C SER A 94 20.67 -1.96 30.97
N LEU A 95 19.83 -1.53 30.03
CA LEU A 95 18.42 -1.31 30.36
C LEU A 95 17.72 -2.67 30.57
N PRO A 96 17.09 -2.93 31.73
CA PRO A 96 16.38 -4.17 31.95
C PRO A 96 15.26 -4.28 30.91
N THR A 97 15.32 -5.32 30.09
CA THR A 97 14.18 -5.75 29.27
C THR A 97 13.09 -6.19 30.23
N ASN A 98 12.12 -5.31 30.52
CA ASN A 98 10.89 -5.71 31.19
C ASN A 98 10.11 -6.62 30.23
N GLY A 99 10.45 -7.91 30.26
CA GLY A 99 9.57 -8.98 29.86
C GLY A 99 8.48 -9.13 30.91
N SER A 100 7.42 -8.33 30.81
CA SER A 100 6.13 -8.70 31.38
C SER A 100 5.23 -9.20 30.26
N SER A 101 4.80 -10.46 30.42
CA SER A 101 3.98 -11.21 29.46
C SER A 101 2.75 -10.43 29.02
N PHE A 102 2.63 -10.22 27.71
CA PHE A 102 1.38 -9.87 27.05
C PHE A 102 0.49 -11.11 26.98
N LYS A 103 -0.25 -11.41 28.06
CA LYS A 103 -1.26 -12.49 28.05
C LYS A 103 -2.66 -12.11 28.51
N ASP A 104 -2.90 -10.92 29.05
CA ASP A 104 -4.25 -10.56 29.51
C ASP A 104 -4.76 -9.28 28.85
N ALA A 105 -5.41 -9.45 27.70
CA ALA A 105 -6.31 -8.44 27.13
C ALA A 105 -7.34 -9.11 26.23
N ARG A 106 -8.40 -9.67 26.84
CA ARG A 106 -9.72 -9.84 26.21
C ARG A 106 -10.77 -9.25 27.15
N PRO A 107 -11.59 -8.30 26.71
CA PRO A 107 -13.01 -8.28 26.99
C PRO A 107 -13.76 -9.18 25.99
#